data_AF-A0A3S4ABB3-F1
#
_entry.id   AF-A0A3S4ABB3-F1
#
_cell.length_a   1.000
_cell.length_b   1.000
_cell.length_c   1.000
_cell.angle_alpha   90.00
_cell.angle_beta   90.00
_cell.angle_gamma   90.00
#
_symmetry.space_group_name_H-M   'P 1'
#
loop_
_entity.id
_entity.type
_entity.pdbx_description
1 polymer ?
#
loop_
_entity_poly.entity_id
_entity_poly.type
_entity_poly.pdbx_seq_one_letter_code
_entity_poly.pdbx_strand_id
1 'polypeptide(L)'
;MAMTGTHSSGSGALTVAFVRGVLPGKWQRIWNGRHAEAPLELVPTEQQSQLAPLLEGRADMAFVRLPLDAALPEDLLHVIPLYEEVTVVLASADHDVTAAEELTAEDIAGELIHPTDASLLETIEVVRAGVGLLVLPQSVARLAGGKGLEWRPLRDAAPSRIALAWPRPADDADDVLVRDLEDFVGVVRGRGENSSRGRSDDTAEDARAAEKRAADKRKADQRADKRKTGAGGRPRGARPATGRGRGSRNGRSGRR
;
A
#
# COMPACT_ATOMS: atom_id res chain seq x y z
N MET A 1 29.35 20.21 -5.55
CA MET A 1 29.21 20.39 -4.09
C MET A 1 29.55 19.05 -3.49
N ALA A 2 30.63 18.95 -2.71
CA ALA A 2 31.12 17.66 -2.22
C ALA A 2 30.13 17.13 -1.17
N MET A 3 29.52 15.98 -1.46
CA MET A 3 28.63 15.30 -0.53
C MET A 3 29.47 14.81 0.64
N THR A 4 29.08 15.17 1.85
CA THR A 4 29.87 14.95 3.06
C THR A 4 30.13 13.47 3.32
N GLY A 5 31.36 13.12 3.68
CA GLY A 5 31.77 11.74 3.99
C GLY A 5 31.27 11.19 5.33
N THR A 6 30.33 11.87 5.99
CA THR A 6 29.77 11.49 7.30
C THR A 6 28.25 11.47 7.21
N HIS A 7 27.57 10.77 8.14
CA HIS A 7 26.11 10.78 8.23
C HIS A 7 25.57 12.22 8.22
N SER A 8 24.45 12.40 7.52
CA SER A 8 23.72 13.66 7.43
C SER A 8 23.13 14.10 8.78
N SER A 9 22.81 13.14 9.66
CA SER A 9 22.41 13.43 11.05
C SER A 9 23.63 13.51 11.96
N GLY A 10 23.68 14.54 12.80
CA GLY A 10 24.73 14.70 13.83
C GLY A 10 24.68 13.65 14.94
N SER A 11 23.64 12.80 14.97
CA SER A 11 23.50 11.67 15.91
C SER A 11 24.23 10.40 15.45
N GLY A 12 24.73 10.36 14.20
CA GLY A 12 25.24 9.13 13.57
C GLY A 12 24.13 8.18 13.11
N ALA A 13 22.86 8.58 13.17
CA ALA A 13 21.75 7.82 12.61
C ALA A 13 21.70 7.94 11.08
N LEU A 14 21.36 6.84 10.41
CA LEU A 14 21.14 6.83 8.97
C LEU A 14 19.81 7.52 8.64
N THR A 15 19.87 8.56 7.81
CA THR A 15 18.71 9.35 7.38
C THR A 15 18.30 8.95 5.97
N VAL A 16 17.06 8.50 5.82
CA VAL A 16 16.52 8.03 4.55
C VAL A 16 15.31 8.87 4.14
N ALA A 17 15.46 9.60 3.03
CA ALA A 17 14.34 10.28 2.41
C ALA A 17 13.44 9.29 1.66
N PHE A 18 12.15 9.60 1.52
CA PHE A 18 11.24 8.75 0.75
C PHE A 18 10.18 9.58 0.03
N VAL A 19 10.04 9.32 -1.26
CA VAL A 19 9.02 9.96 -2.09
C VAL A 19 7.62 9.52 -1.67
N ARG A 20 6.67 10.46 -1.67
CA ARG A 20 5.24 10.20 -1.40
C ARG A 20 4.75 8.96 -2.13
N GLY A 21 4.05 8.07 -1.41
CA GLY A 21 3.59 6.78 -1.93
C GLY A 21 4.44 5.59 -1.48
N VAL A 22 5.71 5.82 -1.15
CA VAL A 22 6.57 4.78 -0.56
C VAL A 22 6.26 4.64 0.92
N LEU A 23 6.09 3.40 1.39
CA LEU A 23 5.88 3.07 2.80
C LEU A 23 7.13 2.36 3.37
N PRO A 24 8.10 3.10 3.93
CA PRO A 24 9.38 2.53 4.37
C PRO A 24 9.28 1.73 5.69
N GLY A 25 8.11 1.67 6.33
CA GLY A 25 7.94 1.13 7.68
C GLY A 25 8.40 -0.32 7.88
N LYS A 26 8.35 -1.17 6.83
CA LYS A 26 8.92 -2.52 6.91
C LYS A 26 10.44 -2.47 7.07
N TRP A 27 11.14 -1.69 6.24
CA TRP A 27 12.60 -1.59 6.29
C TRP A 27 13.06 -0.87 7.54
N GLN A 28 12.34 0.18 7.98
CA GLN A 28 12.60 0.84 9.26
C GLN A 28 12.53 -0.13 10.44
N ARG A 29 11.50 -0.99 10.50
CA ARG A 29 11.37 -1.98 11.58
C ARG A 29 12.54 -2.95 11.60
N ILE A 30 12.96 -3.44 10.43
CA ILE A 30 14.09 -4.37 10.32
C ILE A 30 15.39 -3.66 10.73
N TRP A 31 15.64 -2.45 10.23
CA TRP A 31 16.81 -1.66 10.57
C TRP A 31 16.88 -1.39 12.08
N ASN A 32 15.83 -0.83 12.68
CA ASN A 32 15.81 -0.48 14.10
C ASN A 32 15.95 -1.71 15.02
N GLY A 33 15.56 -2.90 14.55
CA GLY A 33 15.79 -4.15 15.27
C GLY A 33 17.27 -4.56 15.31
N ARG A 34 18.05 -4.18 14.30
CA ARG A 34 19.50 -4.46 14.18
C ARG A 34 20.36 -3.34 14.77
N HIS A 35 19.91 -2.10 14.62
CA HIS A 35 20.62 -0.88 14.98
C HIS A 35 19.82 -0.12 16.05
N ALA A 36 19.69 -0.70 17.25
CA ALA A 36 18.90 -0.10 18.33
C ALA A 36 19.47 1.24 18.83
N GLU A 37 20.79 1.38 18.82
CA GLU A 37 21.51 2.60 19.21
C GLU A 37 21.51 3.69 18.13
N ALA A 38 21.17 3.34 16.88
CA ALA A 38 21.15 4.24 15.72
C ALA A 38 19.90 3.98 14.86
N PRO A 39 18.70 4.31 15.36
CA PRO A 39 17.44 4.07 14.65
C PRO A 39 17.36 4.91 13.37
N LEU A 40 16.67 4.40 12.37
CA LEU A 40 16.51 5.04 11.07
C LEU A 40 15.71 6.34 11.19
N GLU A 41 16.28 7.44 10.73
CA GLU A 41 15.57 8.72 10.56
C GLU A 41 14.90 8.73 9.18
N LEU A 42 13.62 9.12 9.11
CA LEU A 42 12.83 9.09 7.87
C LEU A 42 12.34 10.49 7.50
N VAL A 43 12.62 10.90 6.26
CA VAL A 43 12.24 12.23 5.77
C VAL A 43 11.31 12.11 4.56
N PRO A 44 10.02 12.49 4.67
CA PRO A 44 9.13 12.49 3.51
C PRO A 44 9.54 13.58 2.50
N THR A 45 9.40 13.28 1.21
CA THR A 45 9.61 14.24 0.11
C THR A 45 8.55 14.09 -0.98
N GLU A 46 8.32 15.15 -1.74
CA GLU A 46 7.58 15.09 -3.00
C GLU A 46 8.49 14.65 -4.15
N GLN A 47 7.90 14.20 -5.25
CA GLN A 47 8.64 13.64 -6.39
C GLN A 47 9.52 14.70 -7.09
N GLN A 48 9.05 15.94 -7.19
CA GLN A 48 9.75 17.04 -7.86
C GLN A 48 11.04 17.41 -7.13
N SER A 49 11.06 17.28 -5.81
CA SER A 49 12.19 17.61 -4.95
C SER A 49 12.90 16.38 -4.39
N GLN A 50 12.62 15.18 -4.91
CA GLN A 50 13.02 13.92 -4.27
C GLN A 50 14.53 13.73 -4.08
N LEU A 51 15.33 14.40 -4.91
CA LEU A 51 16.80 14.35 -4.84
C LEU A 51 17.41 15.45 -3.97
N ALA A 52 16.66 16.52 -3.68
CA ALA A 52 17.16 17.65 -2.89
C ALA A 52 17.73 17.21 -1.52
N PRO A 53 17.09 16.28 -0.76
CA PRO A 53 17.67 15.79 0.49
C PRO A 53 19.05 15.15 0.32
N LEU A 54 19.27 14.38 -0.75
CA LEU A 54 20.58 13.79 -1.04
C LEU A 54 21.58 14.88 -1.41
N LEU A 55 21.24 15.70 -2.41
CA LEU A 55 22.12 16.72 -3.00
C LEU A 55 22.58 17.79 -2.00
N GLU A 56 21.75 18.07 -1.00
CA GLU A 56 22.02 19.06 0.05
C GLU A 56 22.65 18.43 1.31
N GLY A 57 22.89 17.11 1.33
CA GLY A 57 23.46 16.41 2.49
C GLY A 57 22.52 16.32 3.69
N ARG A 58 21.19 16.39 3.45
CA ARG A 58 20.14 16.26 4.48
C ARG A 58 19.61 14.83 4.62
N ALA A 59 20.00 13.93 3.73
CA ALA A 59 19.72 12.50 3.80
C ALA A 59 20.89 11.71 3.19
N ASP A 60 21.14 10.53 3.73
CA ASP A 60 22.19 9.64 3.26
C ASP A 60 21.70 8.79 2.09
N MET A 61 20.41 8.44 2.09
CA MET A 61 19.76 7.66 1.03
C MET A 61 18.35 8.19 0.73
N ALA A 62 17.81 7.87 -0.44
CA ALA A 62 16.45 8.24 -0.81
C ALA A 62 15.72 7.15 -1.61
N PHE A 63 14.47 6.87 -1.25
CA PHE A 63 13.54 6.18 -2.15
C PHE A 63 12.97 7.17 -3.16
N VAL A 64 13.26 6.93 -4.44
CA VAL A 64 12.99 7.85 -5.55
C VAL A 64 12.23 7.15 -6.68
N ARG A 65 11.56 7.92 -7.53
CA ARG A 65 10.96 7.48 -8.79
C ARG A 65 11.89 7.74 -9.97
N LEU A 66 12.00 6.73 -10.83
CA LEU A 66 12.71 6.81 -12.10
C LEU A 66 11.77 7.25 -13.24
N PRO A 67 12.31 7.87 -14.31
CA PRO A 67 13.71 8.27 -14.47
C PRO A 67 14.10 9.43 -13.55
N LEU A 68 15.37 9.47 -13.13
CA LEU A 68 15.92 10.66 -12.49
C LEU A 68 16.20 11.74 -13.53
N ASP A 69 16.41 12.97 -13.07
CA ASP A 69 16.75 14.10 -13.94
C ASP A 69 17.99 13.78 -14.79
N ALA A 70 17.85 13.92 -16.12
CA ALA A 70 18.91 13.65 -17.08
C ALA A 70 20.07 14.66 -16.98
N ALA A 71 19.89 15.78 -16.28
CA ALA A 71 20.95 16.73 -15.99
C ALA A 71 21.93 16.25 -14.90
N LEU A 72 21.61 15.17 -14.18
CA LEU A 72 22.50 14.60 -13.17
C LEU A 72 23.69 13.90 -13.83
N PRO A 73 24.91 14.05 -13.30
CA PRO A 73 26.04 13.22 -13.70
C PRO A 73 25.75 11.74 -13.46
N GLU A 74 26.07 10.88 -14.43
CA GLU A 74 25.78 9.43 -14.39
C GLU A 74 26.47 8.69 -13.22
N ASP A 75 27.58 9.23 -12.73
CA ASP A 75 28.43 8.64 -11.70
C ASP A 75 28.16 9.17 -10.28
N LEU A 76 27.27 10.18 -10.16
CA LEU A 76 26.98 10.87 -8.90
C LEU A 76 26.31 9.95 -7.87
N LEU A 77 25.36 9.11 -8.32
CA LEU A 77 24.51 8.31 -7.45
C LEU A 77 24.66 6.82 -7.76
N HIS A 78 24.72 6.00 -6.72
CA HIS A 78 24.29 4.62 -6.83
C HIS A 78 22.77 4.56 -6.87
N VAL A 79 22.22 3.73 -7.76
CA VAL A 79 20.77 3.56 -7.92
C VAL A 79 20.45 2.08 -8.08
N ILE A 80 19.53 1.57 -7.26
CA ILE A 80 19.03 0.20 -7.37
C ILE A 80 17.51 0.22 -7.59
N PRO A 81 17.01 -0.27 -8.74
CA PRO A 81 15.57 -0.48 -8.94
C PRO A 81 15.01 -1.48 -7.93
N LEU A 82 13.82 -1.20 -7.42
CA LEU A 82 13.15 -2.05 -6.43
C LEU A 82 11.89 -2.70 -6.99
N TYR A 83 10.90 -1.89 -7.37
CA TYR A 83 9.62 -2.37 -7.88
C TYR A 83 8.97 -1.35 -8.81
N GLU A 84 8.01 -1.81 -9.58
CA GLU A 84 7.16 -0.97 -10.44
C GLU A 84 5.82 -0.70 -9.77
N GLU A 85 5.29 0.48 -10.02
CA GLU A 85 4.01 0.96 -9.57
C GLU A 85 3.08 1.08 -10.79
N VAL A 86 1.84 0.61 -10.62
CA VAL A 86 0.79 0.81 -11.62
C VAL A 86 0.44 2.30 -11.69
N THR A 87 0.37 2.84 -12.90
CA THR A 87 -0.13 4.18 -13.17
C THR A 87 -1.66 4.16 -13.21
N VAL A 88 -2.30 5.12 -12.56
CA VAL A 88 -3.77 5.21 -12.48
C VAL A 88 -4.24 6.61 -12.85
N VAL A 89 -5.49 6.68 -13.30
CA VAL A 89 -6.25 7.93 -13.41
C VAL A 89 -7.04 8.11 -12.10
N LEU A 90 -6.81 9.21 -11.41
CA LEU A 90 -7.57 9.68 -10.26
C LEU A 90 -8.62 10.68 -10.74
N ALA A 91 -9.87 10.47 -10.34
CA ALA A 91 -11.02 11.28 -10.74
C ALA A 91 -11.97 11.53 -9.57
N SER A 92 -12.86 12.52 -9.70
CA SER A 92 -14.05 12.60 -8.85
C SER A 92 -14.88 11.33 -8.99
N ALA A 93 -15.50 10.89 -7.89
CA ALA A 93 -16.38 9.71 -7.87
C ALA A 93 -17.58 9.83 -8.82
N ASP A 94 -18.00 11.06 -9.15
CA ASP A 94 -19.13 11.32 -10.06
C ASP A 94 -18.69 11.47 -11.53
N HIS A 95 -17.39 11.30 -11.84
CA HIS A 95 -16.88 11.44 -13.21
C HIS A 95 -17.12 10.18 -14.05
N ASP A 96 -17.45 10.34 -15.33
CA ASP A 96 -17.83 9.24 -16.24
C ASP A 96 -16.75 8.15 -16.39
N VAL A 97 -15.46 8.52 -16.38
CA VAL A 97 -14.33 7.58 -16.43
C VAL A 97 -14.32 6.56 -15.29
N THR A 98 -15.04 6.83 -14.19
CA THR A 98 -15.16 5.88 -13.08
C THR A 98 -16.07 4.69 -13.43
N ALA A 99 -16.88 4.77 -14.49
CA ALA A 99 -17.76 3.68 -14.91
C ALA A 99 -17.00 2.47 -15.48
N ALA A 100 -15.80 2.68 -16.02
CA ALA A 100 -14.93 1.60 -16.49
C ALA A 100 -14.08 1.03 -15.35
N GLU A 101 -13.72 -0.25 -15.40
CA GLU A 101 -12.81 -0.85 -14.40
C GLU A 101 -11.34 -0.48 -14.63
N GLU A 102 -10.96 -0.27 -15.89
CA GLU A 102 -9.62 0.13 -16.34
C GLU A 102 -9.78 1.06 -17.56
N LEU A 103 -8.80 1.94 -17.78
CA LEU A 103 -8.81 2.97 -18.82
C LEU A 103 -7.59 2.84 -19.73
N THR A 104 -7.68 3.45 -20.91
CA THR A 104 -6.62 3.69 -21.88
C THR A 104 -6.41 5.19 -22.07
N ALA A 105 -5.33 5.59 -22.75
CA ALA A 105 -5.09 6.98 -23.10
C ALA A 105 -6.18 7.55 -24.03
N GLU A 106 -6.81 6.69 -24.85
CA GLU A 106 -7.94 7.08 -25.70
C GLU A 106 -9.20 7.39 -24.87
N ASP A 107 -9.46 6.65 -23.79
CA ASP A 107 -10.62 6.87 -22.92
C ASP A 107 -10.58 8.21 -22.17
N ILE A 108 -9.38 8.78 -21.98
CA ILE A 108 -9.18 10.09 -21.35
C ILE A 108 -8.75 11.16 -22.36
N ALA A 109 -8.82 10.87 -23.66
CA ALA A 109 -8.46 11.82 -24.70
C ALA A 109 -9.45 12.99 -24.71
N GLY A 110 -8.95 14.21 -24.56
CA GLY A 110 -9.76 15.43 -24.49
C GLY A 110 -10.16 15.83 -23.07
N GLU A 111 -9.86 15.02 -22.07
CA GLU A 111 -10.01 15.40 -20.67
C GLU A 111 -8.93 16.40 -20.22
N LEU A 112 -9.29 17.26 -19.27
CA LEU A 112 -8.31 18.13 -18.61
C LEU A 112 -7.45 17.29 -17.67
N ILE A 113 -6.18 17.06 -18.02
CA ILE A 113 -5.22 16.37 -17.15
C ILE A 113 -4.37 17.39 -16.41
N HIS A 114 -4.42 17.38 -15.08
CA HIS A 114 -3.60 18.26 -14.26
C HIS A 114 -2.17 17.70 -14.08
N PRO A 115 -1.16 18.59 -13.92
CA PRO A 115 0.19 18.17 -13.59
C PRO A 115 0.27 17.62 -12.16
N THR A 116 1.23 16.73 -11.92
CA THR A 116 1.49 16.11 -10.60
C THR A 116 2.51 16.88 -9.76
N ASP A 117 2.64 18.20 -9.96
CA ASP A 117 3.70 19.05 -9.40
C ASP A 117 3.61 19.26 -7.86
N ALA A 118 4.39 20.21 -7.33
CA ALA A 118 4.50 20.47 -5.90
C ALA A 118 3.16 20.86 -5.22
N SER A 119 2.15 21.26 -6.00
CA SER A 119 0.80 21.56 -5.51
C SER A 119 -0.14 20.34 -5.52
N LEU A 120 0.39 19.11 -5.65
CA LEU A 120 -0.39 17.88 -5.81
C LEU A 120 -1.60 17.76 -4.87
N LEU A 121 -1.46 18.13 -3.59
CA LEU A 121 -2.57 18.07 -2.63
C LEU A 121 -3.69 19.05 -2.97
N GLU A 122 -3.37 20.25 -3.44
CA GLU A 122 -4.33 21.24 -3.91
C GLU A 122 -5.00 20.76 -5.19
N THR A 123 -4.22 20.22 -6.13
CA THR A 123 -4.71 19.63 -7.38
C THR A 123 -5.66 18.47 -7.12
N ILE A 124 -5.40 17.64 -6.12
CA ILE A 124 -6.30 16.56 -5.70
C ILE A 124 -7.68 17.11 -5.29
N GLU A 125 -7.73 18.26 -4.61
CA GLU A 125 -9.01 18.88 -4.23
C GLU A 125 -9.74 19.49 -5.44
N VAL A 126 -9.01 20.00 -6.43
CA VAL A 126 -9.58 20.44 -7.72
C VAL A 126 -10.21 19.25 -8.46
N VAL A 127 -9.52 18.11 -8.53
CA VAL A 127 -10.05 16.87 -9.11
C VAL A 127 -11.25 16.36 -8.31
N ARG A 128 -11.21 16.42 -6.97
CA ARG A 128 -12.34 16.06 -6.10
C ARG A 128 -13.58 16.91 -6.38
N ALA A 129 -13.40 18.18 -6.74
CA ALA A 129 -14.48 19.08 -7.15
C ALA A 129 -15.04 18.77 -8.55
N GLY A 130 -14.52 17.74 -9.25
CA GLY A 130 -14.96 17.32 -10.58
C GLY A 130 -14.30 18.09 -11.72
N VAL A 131 -13.20 18.82 -11.46
CA VAL A 131 -12.50 19.58 -12.50
C VAL A 131 -11.28 18.80 -12.97
N GLY A 132 -11.45 18.08 -14.07
CA GLY A 132 -10.38 17.31 -14.71
C GLY A 132 -9.94 16.07 -13.93
N LEU A 133 -8.81 15.51 -14.36
CA LEU A 133 -8.25 14.24 -13.91
C LEU A 133 -6.79 14.40 -13.50
N LEU A 134 -6.28 13.42 -12.75
CA LEU A 134 -4.87 13.31 -12.38
C LEU A 134 -4.32 11.94 -12.79
N VAL A 135 -3.17 11.90 -13.46
CA VAL A 135 -2.47 10.64 -13.78
C VAL A 135 -1.25 10.51 -12.88
N LEU A 136 -1.25 9.49 -12.03
CA LEU A 136 -0.23 9.32 -10.98
C LEU A 136 -0.06 7.86 -10.54
N PRO A 137 1.00 7.51 -9.79
CA PRO A 137 1.18 6.16 -9.27
C PRO A 137 0.06 5.77 -8.30
N GLN A 138 -0.41 4.52 -8.38
CA GLN A 138 -1.49 4.00 -7.54
C GLN A 138 -1.22 4.16 -6.04
N SER A 139 0.03 4.03 -5.61
CA SER A 139 0.44 4.21 -4.21
C SER A 139 0.10 5.62 -3.68
N VAL A 140 0.29 6.64 -4.52
CA VAL A 140 -0.03 8.04 -4.23
C VAL A 140 -1.54 8.24 -4.23
N ALA A 141 -2.25 7.66 -5.19
CA ALA A 141 -3.72 7.69 -5.26
C ALA A 141 -4.36 7.09 -4.00
N ARG A 142 -3.81 5.97 -3.49
CA ARG A 142 -4.27 5.34 -2.25
C ARG A 142 -4.06 6.23 -1.03
N LEU A 143 -2.96 6.98 -0.96
CA LEU A 143 -2.70 7.93 0.14
C LEU A 143 -3.59 9.17 0.05
N ALA A 144 -3.87 9.65 -1.16
CA ALA A 144 -4.81 10.74 -1.41
C ALA A 144 -6.28 10.34 -1.18
N GLY A 145 -6.54 9.03 -1.22
CA GLY A 145 -7.87 8.43 -1.14
C GLY A 145 -8.70 8.96 0.02
N GLY A 146 -9.93 9.36 -0.29
CA GLY A 146 -10.89 9.92 0.64
C GLY A 146 -12.27 9.97 -0.01
N LYS A 147 -13.29 10.41 0.73
CA LYS A 147 -14.65 10.49 0.21
C LYS A 147 -14.69 11.34 -1.08
N GLY A 148 -15.33 10.82 -2.13
CA GLY A 148 -15.52 11.55 -3.39
C GLY A 148 -14.38 11.44 -4.41
N LEU A 149 -13.40 10.56 -4.18
CA LEU A 149 -12.38 10.24 -5.20
C LEU A 149 -12.37 8.75 -5.51
N GLU A 150 -12.23 8.42 -6.79
CA GLU A 150 -11.99 7.07 -7.28
C GLU A 150 -10.79 7.06 -8.23
N TRP A 151 -10.17 5.89 -8.39
CA TRP A 151 -9.10 5.72 -9.37
C TRP A 151 -9.28 4.43 -10.18
N ARG A 152 -8.84 4.47 -11.44
CA ARG A 152 -8.84 3.34 -12.39
C ARG A 152 -7.43 3.14 -12.97
N PRO A 153 -6.94 1.90 -13.11
CA PRO A 153 -5.68 1.61 -13.81
C PRO A 153 -5.67 2.16 -15.23
N LEU A 154 -4.53 2.74 -15.64
CA LEU A 154 -4.29 3.20 -17.00
C LEU A 154 -3.39 2.19 -17.72
N ARG A 155 -3.97 1.36 -18.60
CA ARG A 155 -3.33 0.13 -19.10
C ARG A 155 -2.13 0.36 -20.01
N ASP A 156 -2.19 1.41 -20.82
CA ASP A 156 -1.21 1.76 -21.84
C ASP A 156 -0.21 2.82 -21.36
N ALA A 157 -0.29 3.24 -20.10
CA ALA A 157 0.71 4.11 -19.49
C ALA A 157 2.00 3.36 -19.16
N ALA A 158 3.12 4.06 -19.33
CA ALA A 158 4.40 3.58 -18.79
C ALA A 158 4.30 3.44 -17.26
N PRO A 159 4.82 2.33 -16.69
CA PRO A 159 4.83 2.15 -15.24
C PRO A 159 5.79 3.15 -14.59
N SER A 160 5.44 3.58 -13.36
CA SER A 160 6.38 4.28 -12.48
C SER A 160 7.30 3.25 -11.82
N ARG A 161 8.55 3.59 -11.57
CA ARG A 161 9.51 2.65 -10.96
C ARG A 161 10.18 3.27 -9.74
N ILE A 162 10.08 2.59 -8.60
CA ILE A 162 10.76 2.99 -7.38
C ILE A 162 12.18 2.40 -7.36
N ALA A 163 13.12 3.23 -6.95
CA ALA A 163 14.51 2.87 -6.72
C ALA A 163 14.98 3.38 -5.35
N LEU A 164 16.01 2.77 -4.79
CA LEU A 164 16.81 3.36 -3.73
C LEU A 164 18.04 4.00 -4.36
N ALA A 165 18.27 5.28 -4.07
CA ALA A 165 19.42 6.04 -4.52
C ALA A 165 20.24 6.55 -3.34
N TRP A 166 21.56 6.62 -3.49
CA TRP A 166 22.46 7.22 -2.52
C TRP A 166 23.72 7.73 -3.22
N PRO A 167 24.40 8.74 -2.66
CA PRO A 167 25.68 9.23 -3.17
C PRO A 167 26.70 8.12 -3.32
N ARG A 168 27.56 8.20 -4.33
CA ARG A 168 28.81 7.43 -4.31
C ARG A 168 29.68 7.96 -3.17
N PRO A 169 30.13 7.11 -2.22
CA PRO A 169 31.02 7.56 -1.15
C PRO A 169 32.30 8.16 -1.74
N ALA A 170 32.75 9.27 -1.17
CA ALA A 170 34.09 9.80 -1.45
C ALA A 170 35.15 8.87 -0.87
N ASP A 171 36.39 8.97 -1.37
CA ASP A 171 37.51 8.13 -0.91
C ASP A 171 37.82 8.30 0.59
N ASP A 172 37.39 9.42 1.19
CA ASP A 172 37.56 9.78 2.60
C ASP A 172 36.29 9.64 3.44
N ALA A 173 35.27 8.92 2.93
CA ALA A 173 34.06 8.65 3.69
C ALA A 173 34.33 7.80 4.94
N ASP A 174 33.59 8.10 6.02
CA ASP A 174 33.66 7.37 7.29
C ASP A 174 33.25 5.90 7.10
N ASP A 175 34.08 4.98 7.58
CA ASP A 175 33.85 3.53 7.52
C ASP A 175 32.50 3.13 8.13
N VAL A 176 32.04 3.83 9.17
CA VAL A 176 30.74 3.61 9.82
C VAL A 176 29.61 3.93 8.85
N LEU A 177 29.68 5.06 8.15
CA LEU A 177 28.67 5.44 7.14
C LEU A 177 28.65 4.42 6.00
N VAL A 178 29.83 4.06 5.46
CA VAL A 178 29.92 3.09 4.36
C VAL A 178 29.29 1.76 4.75
N ARG A 179 29.61 1.25 5.94
CA ARG A 179 28.99 0.02 6.47
C ARG A 179 27.48 0.16 6.61
N ASP A 180 26.99 1.26 7.19
CA ASP A 180 25.57 1.47 7.42
C ASP A 180 24.78 1.57 6.09
N LEU A 181 25.36 2.19 5.06
CA LEU A 181 24.80 2.21 3.70
C LEU A 181 24.68 0.78 3.13
N GLU A 182 25.75 -0.01 3.21
CA GLU A 182 25.77 -1.39 2.71
C GLU A 182 24.77 -2.30 3.45
N ASP A 183 24.69 -2.15 4.77
CA ASP A 183 23.76 -2.87 5.62
C ASP A 183 22.31 -2.52 5.29
N PHE A 184 21.99 -1.24 5.08
CA PHE A 184 20.64 -0.82 4.70
C PHE A 184 20.26 -1.29 3.29
N VAL A 185 21.21 -1.26 2.33
CA VAL A 185 21.03 -1.90 1.03
C VAL A 185 20.74 -3.40 1.19
N GLY A 186 21.41 -4.06 2.14
CA GLY A 186 21.13 -5.43 2.55
C GLY A 186 19.68 -5.62 3.02
N VAL A 187 19.21 -4.77 3.93
CA VAL A 187 17.83 -4.76 4.45
C VAL A 187 16.82 -4.56 3.31
N VAL A 188 17.03 -3.59 2.42
CA VAL A 188 16.13 -3.27 1.31
C VAL A 188 16.03 -4.43 0.32
N ARG A 189 17.17 -5.08 0.01
CA ARG A 189 17.22 -6.27 -0.85
C ARG A 189 16.71 -7.56 -0.18
N GLY A 190 16.29 -7.49 1.08
CA GLY A 190 15.77 -8.63 1.82
C GLY A 190 16.86 -9.62 2.25
N ARG A 191 18.13 -9.21 2.34
CA ARG A 191 19.15 -10.01 3.05
C ARG A 191 18.79 -10.03 4.54
N GLY A 192 18.17 -11.13 4.95
CA GLY A 192 17.97 -11.45 6.37
C GLY A 192 19.30 -11.80 7.03
N GLU A 193 19.49 -11.41 8.29
CA GLU A 193 20.60 -11.84 9.15
C GLU A 193 20.70 -13.35 9.36
N ASN A 194 19.69 -14.11 8.91
CA ASN A 194 19.61 -15.54 9.13
C ASN A 194 19.22 -16.32 7.87
N SER A 195 19.83 -16.00 6.73
CA SER A 195 19.60 -16.75 5.49
C SER A 195 20.30 -18.12 5.51
N SER A 196 19.76 -19.05 6.31
CA SER A 196 19.83 -20.47 6.01
C SER A 196 18.45 -21.10 6.27
N ARG A 197 17.78 -21.49 5.17
CA ARG A 197 16.51 -22.26 5.04
C ARG A 197 15.20 -21.44 4.94
N GLY A 198 14.77 -21.28 3.68
CA GLY A 198 13.37 -21.29 3.16
C GLY A 198 12.33 -20.40 3.84
N ARG A 199 11.82 -19.31 3.25
CA ARG A 199 11.05 -19.20 1.98
C ARG A 199 9.89 -20.20 1.88
N SER A 200 8.92 -20.13 2.79
CA SER A 200 7.52 -20.56 2.52
C SER A 200 6.47 -20.11 3.55
N ASP A 201 6.81 -19.47 4.67
CA ASP A 201 5.80 -19.18 5.71
C ASP A 201 5.13 -17.82 5.58
N ASP A 202 5.83 -16.71 5.35
CA ASP A 202 5.15 -15.39 5.38
C ASP A 202 4.11 -15.18 4.26
N THR A 203 4.38 -15.64 3.04
CA THR A 203 3.40 -15.53 1.94
C THR A 203 2.26 -16.56 2.09
N ALA A 204 2.51 -17.69 2.75
CA ALA A 204 1.48 -18.70 3.02
C ALA A 204 0.62 -18.33 4.24
N GLU A 205 1.18 -17.64 5.23
CA GLU A 205 0.49 -17.18 6.43
C GLU A 205 -0.45 -16.02 6.12
N ASP A 206 0.00 -15.05 5.31
CA ASP A 206 -0.85 -13.95 4.82
C ASP A 206 -1.98 -14.44 3.89
N ALA A 207 -1.70 -15.39 3.00
CA ALA A 207 -2.72 -16.00 2.14
C ALA A 207 -3.76 -16.82 2.94
N ARG A 208 -3.31 -17.61 3.92
CA ARG A 208 -4.21 -18.40 4.80
C ARG A 208 -5.04 -17.52 5.73
N ALA A 209 -4.48 -16.39 6.21
CA ALA A 209 -5.20 -15.42 7.01
C ALA A 209 -6.28 -14.68 6.20
N ALA A 210 -6.00 -14.35 4.93
CA ALA A 210 -6.97 -13.75 4.01
C ALA A 210 -8.09 -14.72 3.64
N GLU A 211 -7.76 -15.99 3.37
CA GLU A 211 -8.74 -17.03 3.04
C GLU A 211 -9.66 -17.35 4.22
N LYS A 212 -9.12 -17.40 5.45
CA LYS A 212 -9.91 -17.60 6.67
C LYS A 212 -10.88 -16.45 6.92
N ARG A 213 -10.44 -15.20 6.75
CA ARG A 213 -11.29 -13.99 6.87
C ARG A 213 -12.39 -13.97 5.81
N ALA A 214 -12.09 -14.39 4.58
CA ALA A 214 -13.09 -14.50 3.51
C ALA A 214 -14.11 -15.63 3.79
N ALA A 215 -13.67 -16.77 4.32
CA ALA A 215 -14.54 -17.90 4.68
C ALA A 215 -15.48 -17.55 5.86
N ASP A 216 -14.98 -16.82 6.86
CA ASP A 216 -15.77 -16.38 8.01
C ASP A 216 -16.81 -15.33 7.61
N LYS A 217 -16.48 -14.42 6.67
CA LYS A 217 -17.43 -13.46 6.08
C LYS A 217 -18.54 -14.16 5.29
N ARG A 218 -18.20 -15.15 4.45
CA ARG A 218 -19.20 -15.94 3.69
C ARG A 218 -20.14 -16.73 4.60
N LYS A 219 -19.65 -17.26 5.73
CA LYS A 219 -20.49 -17.96 6.73
C LYS A 219 -21.40 -17.01 7.50
N ALA A 220 -20.96 -15.76 7.74
CA ALA A 220 -21.79 -14.73 8.36
C ALA A 220 -22.93 -14.29 7.43
N ASP A 221 -22.63 -14.08 6.15
CA ASP A 221 -23.62 -13.69 5.14
C ASP A 221 -24.68 -14.78 4.91
N GLN A 222 -24.28 -16.07 4.86
CA GLN A 222 -25.22 -17.19 4.74
C GLN A 222 -26.13 -17.38 5.97
N ARG A 223 -25.67 -16.99 7.17
CA ARG A 223 -26.50 -17.01 8.39
C ARG A 223 -27.48 -15.85 8.44
N ALA A 224 -27.13 -14.70 7.86
CA ALA A 224 -28.02 -13.54 7.75
C ALA A 224 -29.16 -13.81 6.74
N ASP A 225 -28.86 -14.47 5.62
CA ASP A 225 -29.83 -14.74 4.56
C ASP A 225 -30.87 -15.81 4.96
N LYS A 226 -30.45 -16.82 5.73
CA LYS A 226 -31.33 -17.84 6.31
C LYS A 226 -32.29 -17.31 7.39
N ARG A 227 -32.02 -16.10 7.92
CA ARG A 227 -32.86 -15.41 8.89
C ARG A 227 -33.91 -14.51 8.22
N LYS A 228 -33.72 -14.12 6.96
CA LYS A 228 -34.67 -13.33 6.16
C LYS A 228 -35.74 -14.18 5.45
N THR A 229 -35.51 -15.47 5.26
CA THR A 229 -36.46 -16.40 4.60
C THR A 229 -37.45 -17.09 5.55
N GLY A 230 -37.40 -16.78 6.86
CA GLY A 230 -38.22 -17.44 7.90
C GLY A 230 -39.45 -16.66 8.39
N ALA A 231 -39.78 -15.49 7.83
CA ALA A 231 -40.88 -14.65 8.32
C ALA A 231 -41.88 -14.29 7.21
N GLY A 232 -42.96 -15.06 7.11
CA GLY A 232 -44.10 -14.72 6.25
C GLY A 232 -45.25 -15.75 6.21
N GLY A 233 -46.24 -15.59 7.10
CA GLY A 233 -47.67 -15.71 6.74
C GLY A 233 -48.34 -17.09 6.56
N ARG A 234 -49.25 -17.41 7.49
CA ARG A 234 -50.28 -18.48 7.53
C ARG A 234 -51.39 -18.26 6.46
N PRO A 235 -52.27 -19.25 6.11
CA PRO A 235 -53.51 -19.42 6.89
C PRO A 235 -54.13 -20.86 6.93
N ARG A 236 -55.34 -20.89 7.52
CA ARG A 236 -56.20 -21.96 8.07
C ARG A 236 -56.83 -22.97 7.09
N GLY A 237 -57.27 -24.11 7.65
CA GLY A 237 -58.29 -25.05 7.11
C GLY A 237 -57.67 -26.30 6.46
N ALA A 238 -58.13 -27.54 6.58
CA ALA A 238 -59.31 -28.15 7.20
C ALA A 238 -58.97 -29.63 7.52
N ARG A 239 -59.68 -30.24 8.47
CA ARG A 239 -59.64 -31.69 8.74
C ARG A 239 -60.39 -32.48 7.66
N PRO A 240 -60.09 -33.78 7.52
CA PRO A 240 -61.12 -34.74 7.91
C PRO A 240 -60.63 -35.84 8.84
N ALA A 241 -61.59 -36.35 9.63
CA ALA A 241 -61.53 -37.58 10.41
C ALA A 241 -61.39 -38.81 9.47
N THR A 242 -60.84 -39.94 9.87
CA THR A 242 -61.41 -40.90 10.83
C THR A 242 -60.37 -41.94 11.25
N GLY A 243 -60.51 -42.50 12.45
CA GLY A 243 -59.66 -43.59 12.93
C GLY A 243 -59.74 -43.75 14.45
N ARG A 244 -60.76 -44.49 14.90
CA ARG A 244 -61.25 -44.63 16.28
C ARG A 244 -60.52 -45.79 16.99
N GLY A 245 -60.25 -45.64 18.28
CA GLY A 245 -59.88 -46.74 19.20
C GLY A 245 -59.00 -46.25 20.35
N ARG A 246 -59.53 -45.52 21.34
CA ARG A 246 -60.26 -46.01 22.54
C ARG A 246 -59.38 -46.90 23.43
N GLY A 247 -58.85 -46.30 24.50
CA GLY A 247 -58.11 -46.97 25.58
C GLY A 247 -57.87 -46.04 26.78
N SER A 248 -58.93 -45.80 27.56
CA SER A 248 -58.98 -45.25 28.94
C SER A 248 -58.06 -46.04 29.90
N ARG A 249 -57.54 -45.60 31.06
CA ARG A 249 -57.42 -44.35 31.86
C ARG A 249 -56.49 -44.72 33.04
N ASN A 250 -55.81 -43.69 33.58
CA ASN A 250 -55.43 -43.45 34.98
C ASN A 250 -54.38 -44.30 35.74
N GLY A 251 -53.55 -43.57 36.48
CA GLY A 251 -52.85 -44.01 37.71
C GLY A 251 -51.41 -43.50 37.75
N ARG A 252 -51.13 -42.23 38.06
CA ARG A 252 -50.92 -41.64 39.41
C ARG A 252 -49.49 -41.81 39.95
N SER A 253 -48.89 -40.67 40.31
CA SER A 253 -47.77 -40.42 41.27
C SER A 253 -46.42 -41.10 41.00
N GLY A 254 -45.27 -40.44 41.09
CA GLY A 254 -44.90 -39.35 41.98
C GLY A 254 -44.23 -39.88 43.24
N ARG A 255 -42.89 -39.92 43.24
CA ARG A 255 -41.95 -39.80 44.37
C ARG A 255 -40.54 -39.74 43.74
N ARG A 256 -39.83 -38.63 43.90
CA ARG A 256 -38.84 -38.40 44.97
C ARG A 256 -37.81 -39.50 45.02
#